data_AF-A0A147BWW6-F1
#
_entry.id   AF-A0A147BWW6-F1
#
_cell.length_a   1.000
_cell.length_b   1.000
_cell.length_c   1.000
_cell.angle_alpha   90.00
_cell.angle_beta   90.00
_cell.angle_gamma   90.00
#
_symmetry.space_group_name_H-M   'P 1'
#
loop_
_entity.id
_entity.type
_entity.pdbx_description
1 polymer ?
#
loop_
_entity_poly.entity_id
_entity_poly.type
_entity_poly.pdbx_seq_one_letter_code
_entity_poly.pdbx_strand_id
1 'polypeptide(L)'
;MIEVYRLAFLCTVFYVNVNCGPLPEHIVYPKLLEARGINGAKLLHIKDGLTLSLEKLSVLADSLVFTESNDGVSTKTIMNGAELEQTLYQDREKMAAVAVKEIKETIEVMGVLGDKLRIAPLPLMARSDEGHLAHRIYEMERSMTYKENDAALPDTLPEQQACTKNRTYAASMNHVPDPFLVEVHVMVDEDHYKVFGRREDLVTYLALTIALVNMRYEDTSVPKIQFLLTSIQQEQAFAKTFEEKEIGWPVANRTYAAANETFKHLLEKYGRSPADITVAVTGLILADALEPFSEDEIRVQGQARLGGVCNANSSIVMVEDVPMSFGMVSLLPHELGHALGAPHDGETYMWNNCLPPRNDCSKHSKDDHFIMHSSEPGNGKFSRCSKEHMTAFISTLSTSCFELKTKKNCTTEVKELPGVSINLTNICKIAHPNFLKWNVEQPHYLNSVCRFECCSPRPDSPHEKTCAEHPLPDGAGCGYGKRCVRGTCGYYDKYGEPMTPPQDAKA
;
A
#
# COMPACT_ATOMS: atom_id res chain seq x y z
N MET A 1 15.07 -31.17 75.52
CA MET A 1 13.92 -30.23 75.65
C MET A 1 13.88 -29.43 74.37
N ILE A 2 12.83 -29.66 73.59
CA ILE A 2 12.78 -29.48 72.13
C ILE A 2 11.86 -28.31 71.78
N GLU A 3 12.37 -27.53 70.83
CA GLU A 3 11.79 -26.54 69.92
C GLU A 3 10.28 -26.25 69.96
N VAL A 4 9.99 -24.94 70.08
CA VAL A 4 8.67 -24.32 69.93
C VAL A 4 8.52 -23.85 68.47
N TYR A 5 7.50 -24.34 67.76
CA TYR A 5 7.27 -24.02 66.34
C TYR A 5 5.91 -23.36 66.09
N ARG A 6 5.99 -22.31 65.24
CA ARG A 6 5.05 -21.91 64.17
C ARG A 6 3.71 -21.27 64.56
N LEU A 7 3.72 -19.94 64.59
CA LEU A 7 2.79 -19.12 63.80
C LEU A 7 3.41 -17.73 63.56
N ALA A 8 4.07 -17.54 62.41
CA ALA A 8 4.49 -16.22 61.94
C ALA A 8 3.74 -15.95 60.64
N PHE A 9 2.71 -15.10 60.75
CA PHE A 9 2.08 -14.43 59.62
C PHE A 9 3.14 -13.48 59.01
N LEU A 10 3.84 -13.95 57.99
CA LEU A 10 4.66 -13.09 57.12
C LEU A 10 3.72 -12.47 56.09
N CYS A 11 3.30 -11.23 56.35
CA CYS A 11 2.88 -10.31 55.30
C CYS A 11 4.12 -9.93 54.48
N THR A 12 4.56 -10.81 53.57
CA THR A 12 5.43 -10.41 52.46
C THR A 12 4.53 -10.00 51.31
N VAL A 13 4.37 -8.68 51.18
CA VAL A 13 4.01 -8.04 49.92
C VAL A 13 5.03 -8.53 48.89
N PHE A 14 4.63 -9.46 48.03
CA PHE A 14 5.34 -9.69 46.79
C PHE A 14 5.19 -8.40 45.99
N TYR A 15 6.21 -7.54 46.06
CA TYR A 15 6.52 -6.61 44.98
C TYR A 15 6.80 -7.48 43.76
N VAL A 16 5.73 -7.86 43.05
CA VAL A 16 5.86 -8.21 41.65
C VAL A 16 6.28 -6.91 41.00
N ASN A 17 7.58 -6.77 40.73
CA ASN A 17 8.06 -5.83 39.75
C ASN A 17 7.46 -6.28 38.41
N VAL A 18 6.20 -5.91 38.20
CA VAL A 18 5.65 -5.80 36.86
C VAL A 18 6.41 -4.62 36.28
N ASN A 19 7.52 -4.91 35.59
CA ASN A 19 8.11 -3.97 34.66
C ASN A 19 7.10 -3.79 33.51
N CYS A 20 6.02 -3.05 33.77
CA CYS A 20 5.28 -2.33 32.75
C CYS A 20 6.10 -1.09 32.36
N GLY A 21 7.33 -1.33 31.90
CA GLY A 21 8.06 -0.33 31.14
C GLY A 21 7.54 -0.38 29.71
N PRO A 22 7.21 0.73 29.05
CA PRO A 22 7.04 0.73 27.61
C PRO A 22 8.32 0.15 26.97
N LEU A 23 8.17 -0.65 25.90
CA LEU A 23 9.27 -0.98 24.99
C LEU A 23 10.10 0.30 24.74
N PRO A 24 11.43 0.24 24.64
CA PRO A 24 12.25 1.45 24.57
C PRO A 24 11.94 2.25 23.30
N GLU A 25 10.96 3.15 23.40
CA GLU A 25 10.64 4.13 22.39
C GLU A 25 11.82 5.10 22.33
N HIS A 26 12.67 4.92 21.31
CA HIS A 26 13.80 5.80 21.10
C HIS A 26 13.33 7.01 20.31
N ILE A 27 13.10 8.11 21.03
CA ILE A 27 12.87 9.41 20.41
C ILE A 27 14.17 9.88 19.75
N VAL A 28 14.08 10.28 18.48
CA VAL A 28 15.19 10.74 17.67
C VAL A 28 14.81 12.02 16.92
N TYR A 29 15.83 12.70 16.39
CA TYR A 29 15.68 13.95 15.64
C TYR A 29 16.47 13.85 14.34
N PRO A 30 15.91 13.21 13.30
CA PRO A 30 16.59 12.95 12.03
C PRO A 30 16.99 14.24 11.32
N LYS A 31 18.12 14.20 10.61
CA LYS A 31 18.66 15.31 9.82
C LYS A 31 19.15 14.84 8.47
N LEU A 32 18.94 15.67 7.44
CA LEU A 32 19.60 15.49 6.16
C LEU A 32 21.01 16.05 6.23
N LEU A 33 21.99 15.24 5.84
CA LEU A 33 23.38 15.65 5.70
C LEU A 33 23.73 15.67 4.21
N GLU A 34 24.34 16.76 3.75
CA GLU A 34 24.93 16.85 2.43
C GLU A 34 26.30 16.15 2.42
N ALA A 35 26.45 15.09 1.62
CA ALA A 35 27.75 14.45 1.45
C ALA A 35 28.67 15.35 0.61
N ARG A 36 29.87 15.67 1.12
CA ARG A 36 30.93 16.40 0.39
C ARG A 36 31.67 15.51 -0.62
N GLY A 37 30.94 14.73 -1.41
CA GLY A 37 31.46 13.77 -2.39
C GLY A 37 30.95 14.04 -3.80
N ILE A 38 31.63 13.44 -4.79
CA ILE A 38 31.49 13.71 -6.24
C ILE A 38 30.06 13.41 -6.78
N ASN A 39 29.24 12.66 -6.03
CA ASN A 39 27.91 12.20 -6.45
C ASN A 39 26.73 12.92 -5.76
N GLY A 40 26.96 13.86 -4.83
CA GLY A 40 25.87 14.61 -4.18
C GLY A 40 24.83 13.77 -3.43
N ALA A 41 25.18 12.56 -2.99
CA ALA A 41 24.27 11.65 -2.29
C ALA A 41 23.76 12.28 -0.98
N LYS A 42 22.43 12.30 -0.78
CA LYS A 42 21.81 12.75 0.47
C LYS A 42 21.95 11.64 1.51
N LEU A 43 22.45 11.96 2.70
CA LEU A 43 22.48 11.03 3.83
C LEU A 43 21.41 11.44 4.84
N LEU A 44 20.63 10.48 5.31
CA LEU A 44 19.68 10.70 6.41
C LEU A 44 20.30 10.20 7.70
N HIS A 45 20.78 11.11 8.54
CA HIS A 45 21.27 10.77 9.86
C HIS A 45 20.11 10.71 10.85
N ILE A 46 19.93 9.57 11.52
CA ILE A 46 18.81 9.33 12.44
C ILE A 46 19.29 9.36 13.89
N LYS A 47 20.33 8.59 14.19
CA LYS A 47 21.06 8.59 15.46
C LYS A 47 22.45 8.01 15.26
N ASP A 48 23.29 8.05 16.30
CA ASP A 48 24.60 7.39 16.29
C ASP A 48 24.46 5.90 15.91
N GLY A 49 25.25 5.47 14.94
CA GLY A 49 25.19 4.11 14.38
C GLY A 49 24.06 3.85 13.39
N LEU A 50 23.15 4.82 13.14
CA LEU A 50 22.03 4.66 12.21
C LEU A 50 21.90 5.87 11.26
N THR A 51 22.38 5.68 10.04
CA THR A 51 22.32 6.68 8.95
C THR A 51 21.97 5.97 7.66
N LEU A 52 21.01 6.46 6.87
CA LEU A 52 20.65 5.86 5.58
C LEU A 52 21.32 6.61 4.42
N SER A 53 21.76 5.87 3.41
CA SER A 53 22.17 6.43 2.12
C SER A 53 20.94 6.51 1.22
N LEU A 54 20.47 7.73 0.92
CA LEU A 54 19.21 7.91 0.21
C LEU A 54 19.38 7.77 -1.31
N GLU A 55 18.97 6.64 -1.86
CA GLU A 55 18.75 6.44 -3.29
C GLU A 55 17.29 6.77 -3.64
N LYS A 56 17.02 7.38 -4.80
CA LYS A 56 15.64 7.53 -5.28
C LYS A 56 15.03 6.16 -5.57
N LEU A 57 13.78 5.94 -5.14
CA LEU A 57 13.02 4.75 -5.50
C LEU A 57 11.97 5.09 -6.56
N SER A 58 11.61 4.09 -7.38
CA SER A 58 10.52 4.19 -8.35
C SER A 58 9.75 2.88 -8.43
N VAL A 59 8.46 2.93 -8.11
CA VAL A 59 7.54 1.80 -7.91
C VAL A 59 6.10 2.14 -8.29
N LEU A 60 5.78 3.40 -8.59
CA LEU A 60 4.48 3.87 -9.03
C LEU A 60 4.45 3.94 -10.57
N ALA A 61 3.29 3.64 -11.14
CA ALA A 61 3.03 4.03 -12.52
C ALA A 61 2.97 5.57 -12.64
N ASP A 62 3.37 6.10 -13.80
CA ASP A 62 3.34 7.55 -14.09
C ASP A 62 1.97 8.19 -13.74
N SER A 63 0.90 7.45 -14.00
CA SER A 63 -0.48 7.80 -13.62
C SER A 63 -1.05 6.72 -12.70
N LEU A 64 -1.09 7.02 -11.41
CA LEU A 64 -1.69 6.16 -10.40
C LEU A 64 -3.20 6.44 -10.32
N VAL A 65 -4.03 5.41 -10.44
CA VAL A 65 -5.49 5.57 -10.30
C VAL A 65 -5.90 5.29 -8.85
N PHE A 66 -6.45 6.30 -8.18
CA PHE A 66 -6.99 6.18 -6.83
C PHE A 66 -8.52 6.16 -6.89
N THR A 67 -9.16 5.15 -6.29
CA THR A 67 -10.62 5.00 -6.28
C THR A 67 -11.14 5.07 -4.85
N GLU A 68 -12.05 6.00 -4.60
CA GLU A 68 -12.70 6.21 -3.29
C GLU A 68 -14.19 5.91 -3.44
N SER A 69 -14.77 5.18 -2.49
CA SER A 69 -16.22 4.92 -2.45
C SER A 69 -16.83 5.66 -1.27
N ASN A 70 -17.55 6.74 -1.56
CA ASN A 70 -18.30 7.51 -0.57
C ASN A 70 -19.79 7.35 -0.88
N ASP A 71 -20.56 6.84 0.10
CA ASP A 71 -22.02 6.65 0.00
C ASP A 71 -22.47 5.88 -1.27
N GLY A 72 -21.68 4.90 -1.71
CA GLY A 72 -21.97 4.07 -2.88
C GLY A 72 -21.59 4.71 -4.22
N VAL A 73 -21.02 5.92 -4.24
CA VAL A 73 -20.49 6.57 -5.44
C VAL A 73 -18.98 6.41 -5.49
N SER A 74 -18.49 5.65 -6.46
CA SER A 74 -17.06 5.47 -6.70
C SER A 74 -16.48 6.66 -7.50
N THR A 75 -15.59 7.42 -6.88
CA THR A 75 -14.84 8.51 -7.51
C THR A 75 -13.45 8.03 -7.87
N LYS A 76 -12.99 8.33 -9.10
CA LYS A 76 -11.63 8.03 -9.55
C LYS A 76 -10.82 9.32 -9.64
N THR A 77 -9.65 9.32 -9.03
CA THR A 77 -8.65 10.39 -9.09
C THR A 77 -7.40 9.84 -9.74
N ILE A 78 -6.87 10.56 -10.74
CA ILE A 78 -5.57 10.22 -11.33
C ILE A 78 -4.51 11.07 -10.61
N MET A 79 -3.52 10.41 -10.02
CA MET A 79 -2.41 11.03 -9.30
C MET A 79 -1.12 10.87 -10.10
N ASN A 80 -0.26 11.88 -10.07
CA ASN A 80 1.03 11.84 -10.76
C ASN A 80 2.04 11.01 -9.93
N GLY A 81 2.40 9.83 -10.43
CA GLY A 81 3.33 8.93 -9.75
C GLY A 81 4.71 9.55 -9.55
N ALA A 82 5.24 10.21 -10.59
CA ALA A 82 6.55 10.86 -10.54
C ALA A 82 6.62 11.99 -9.50
N GLU A 83 5.52 12.72 -9.26
CA GLU A 83 5.43 13.74 -8.20
C GLU A 83 5.42 13.09 -6.81
N LEU A 84 4.63 12.03 -6.61
CA LEU A 84 4.55 11.30 -5.35
C LEU A 84 5.90 10.69 -4.96
N GLU A 85 6.68 10.21 -5.93
CA GLU A 85 8.01 9.62 -5.73
C GLU A 85 9.11 10.63 -5.37
N GLN A 86 8.88 11.93 -5.55
CA GLN A 86 9.91 12.95 -5.25
C GLN A 86 10.36 12.96 -3.80
N THR A 87 9.55 12.42 -2.89
CA THR A 87 9.89 12.35 -1.47
C THR A 87 10.29 10.96 -1.00
N LEU A 88 10.30 9.96 -1.90
CA LEU A 88 10.53 8.56 -1.55
C LEU A 88 11.98 8.16 -1.83
N TYR A 89 12.56 7.43 -0.88
CA TYR A 89 13.95 7.01 -0.92
C TYR A 89 14.12 5.60 -0.37
N GLN A 90 15.18 4.93 -0.80
CA GLN A 90 15.57 3.61 -0.35
C GLN A 90 17.05 3.52 -0.01
N ASP A 91 17.40 2.56 0.83
CA ASP A 91 18.77 2.10 1.10
C ASP A 91 18.76 0.57 1.03
N ARG A 92 19.22 0.03 -0.10
CA ARG A 92 19.18 -1.41 -0.41
C ARG A 92 20.06 -2.23 0.54
N GLU A 93 21.21 -1.68 0.95
CA GLU A 93 22.11 -2.39 1.87
C GLU A 93 21.46 -2.62 3.23
N LYS A 94 20.56 -1.71 3.62
CA LYS A 94 19.85 -1.76 4.91
C LYS A 94 18.43 -2.29 4.81
N MET A 95 17.97 -2.68 3.61
CA MET A 95 16.57 -3.05 3.36
C MET A 95 15.59 -1.99 3.89
N ALA A 96 15.93 -0.72 3.69
CA ALA A 96 15.19 0.42 4.22
C ALA A 96 14.51 1.21 3.09
N ALA A 97 13.30 1.70 3.35
CA ALA A 97 12.55 2.57 2.46
C ALA A 97 11.82 3.62 3.30
N VAL A 98 12.03 4.90 2.98
CA VAL A 98 11.51 6.03 3.75
C VAL A 98 10.97 7.12 2.84
N ALA A 99 9.88 7.75 3.28
CA ALA A 99 9.45 9.05 2.78
C ALA A 99 10.13 10.14 3.62
N VAL A 100 10.76 11.10 2.95
CA VAL A 100 11.41 12.26 3.57
C VAL A 100 10.79 13.52 3.00
N LYS A 101 10.01 14.23 3.83
CA LYS A 101 9.37 15.50 3.49
C LYS A 101 10.14 16.63 4.17
N GLU A 102 10.68 17.57 3.39
CA GLU A 102 11.34 18.76 3.91
C GLU A 102 10.26 19.81 4.26
N ILE A 103 10.18 20.21 5.54
CA ILE A 103 9.17 21.15 6.07
C ILE A 103 9.90 22.32 6.75
N LYS A 104 10.00 23.46 6.05
CA LYS A 104 10.79 24.62 6.50
C LYS A 104 12.24 24.20 6.78
N GLU A 105 12.71 24.33 8.01
CA GLU A 105 14.08 23.98 8.46
C GLU A 105 14.14 22.61 9.18
N THR A 106 13.09 21.79 9.06
CA THR A 106 13.07 20.42 9.61
C THR A 106 12.64 19.42 8.55
N ILE A 107 12.81 18.14 8.84
CA ILE A 107 12.30 17.05 8.01
C ILE A 107 11.27 16.22 8.78
N GLU A 108 10.32 15.67 8.04
CA GLU A 108 9.40 14.63 8.47
C GLU A 108 9.80 13.33 7.76
N VAL A 109 9.83 12.22 8.51
CA VAL A 109 10.33 10.93 8.02
C VAL A 109 9.36 9.85 8.46
N MET A 110 8.92 9.03 7.52
CA MET A 110 8.09 7.86 7.77
C MET A 110 8.61 6.68 6.95
N GLY A 111 8.67 5.49 7.54
CA GLY A 111 8.99 4.29 6.77
C GLY A 111 9.67 3.20 7.58
N VAL A 112 10.41 2.37 6.85
CA VAL A 112 11.12 1.19 7.34
C VAL A 112 12.62 1.46 7.32
N LEU A 113 13.28 1.20 8.45
CA LEU A 113 14.71 1.45 8.65
C LEU A 113 15.57 0.18 8.52
N GLY A 114 14.93 -0.96 8.27
CA GLY A 114 15.51 -2.29 8.11
C GLY A 114 14.52 -3.35 8.59
N ASP A 115 15.02 -4.55 8.89
CA ASP A 115 14.16 -5.71 9.20
C ASP A 115 13.11 -5.43 10.27
N LYS A 116 13.55 -4.94 11.44
CA LYS A 116 12.68 -4.75 12.63
C LYS A 116 12.31 -3.30 12.90
N LEU A 117 13.13 -2.35 12.45
CA LEU A 117 13.00 -0.96 12.87
C LEU A 117 12.10 -0.18 11.93
N ARG A 118 11.24 0.64 12.51
CA ARG A 118 10.34 1.58 11.83
C ARG A 118 10.57 2.99 12.36
N ILE A 119 10.19 3.99 11.57
CA ILE A 119 10.23 5.39 11.97
C ILE A 119 8.91 6.08 11.65
N ALA A 120 8.42 6.88 12.60
CA ALA A 120 7.23 7.70 12.42
C ALA A 120 7.41 9.07 13.10
N PRO A 121 6.86 10.15 12.52
CA PRO A 121 6.94 11.49 13.11
C PRO A 121 6.05 11.63 14.34
N LEU A 122 6.45 12.51 15.26
CA LEU A 122 5.70 12.87 16.48
C LEU A 122 5.41 14.38 16.46
N PRO A 123 4.42 14.85 15.67
CA PRO A 123 4.18 16.27 15.44
C PRO A 123 3.76 17.06 16.69
N LEU A 124 3.24 16.37 17.70
CA LEU A 124 2.79 16.97 18.95
C LEU A 124 3.87 17.00 20.05
N MET A 125 5.02 16.35 19.82
CA MET A 125 6.12 16.37 20.78
C MET A 125 6.99 17.62 20.64
N ALA A 126 7.69 17.97 21.72
CA ALA A 126 8.62 19.08 21.72
C ALA A 126 9.75 18.87 20.69
N ARG A 127 10.04 19.93 19.94
CA ARG A 127 11.17 19.98 19.00
C ARG A 127 12.49 19.96 19.77
N SER A 128 13.59 19.59 19.10
CA SER A 128 14.93 19.74 19.66
C SER A 128 15.27 21.23 19.87
N ASP A 129 16.35 21.50 20.62
CA ASP A 129 16.88 22.85 20.79
C ASP A 129 17.25 23.53 19.45
N GLU A 130 17.59 22.72 18.44
CA GLU A 130 17.89 23.14 17.07
C GLU A 130 16.63 23.20 16.16
N GLY A 131 15.42 23.00 16.73
CA GLY A 131 14.16 23.13 16.02
C GLY A 131 13.72 21.91 15.20
N HIS A 132 14.41 20.77 15.32
CA HIS A 132 14.08 19.55 14.58
C HIS A 132 12.84 18.86 15.14
N LEU A 133 12.05 18.29 14.24
CA LEU A 133 10.88 17.48 14.55
C LEU A 133 11.30 16.18 15.23
N ALA A 134 10.55 15.80 16.27
CA ALA A 134 10.75 14.53 16.97
C ALA A 134 10.15 13.37 16.18
N HIS A 135 10.81 12.22 16.22
CA HIS A 135 10.35 10.97 15.64
C HIS A 135 10.50 9.84 16.64
N ARG A 136 9.63 8.83 16.57
CA ARG A 136 9.82 7.58 17.28
C ARG A 136 10.46 6.55 16.37
N ILE A 137 11.44 5.84 16.91
CA ILE A 137 11.83 4.53 16.40
C ILE A 137 11.16 3.48 17.28
N TYR A 138 10.49 2.54 16.64
CA TYR A 138 9.87 1.40 17.29
C TYR A 138 10.27 0.12 16.56
N GLU A 139 10.35 -0.98 17.30
CA GLU A 139 10.48 -2.31 16.73
C GLU A 139 9.09 -2.83 16.37
N MET A 140 9.01 -3.42 15.18
CA MET A 140 7.93 -4.30 14.80
C MET A 140 8.46 -5.73 14.95
N GLU A 141 7.84 -6.51 15.84
CA GLU A 141 8.18 -7.93 15.96
C GLU A 141 7.88 -8.66 14.66
N ARG A 142 8.68 -9.68 14.37
CA ARG A 142 8.35 -10.62 13.29
C ARG A 142 7.02 -11.25 13.66
N SER A 143 6.12 -11.42 12.69
CA SER A 143 5.00 -12.33 12.88
C SER A 143 5.58 -13.75 12.96
N MET A 144 6.01 -14.15 14.15
CA MET A 144 6.39 -15.52 14.43
C MET A 144 5.13 -16.26 14.83
N THR A 145 5.02 -17.52 14.39
CA THR A 145 3.94 -18.49 14.68
C THR A 145 2.64 -18.19 13.92
N TYR A 146 1.99 -19.10 13.19
CA TYR A 146 1.68 -20.52 13.38
C TYR A 146 1.44 -21.19 12.01
N LYS A 147 1.15 -22.50 12.00
CA LYS A 147 0.97 -23.31 10.79
C LYS A 147 -0.14 -22.75 9.91
N GLU A 148 0.18 -22.43 8.67
CA GLU A 148 -0.84 -22.21 7.65
C GLU A 148 -1.61 -23.53 7.47
N ASN A 149 -2.88 -23.55 7.86
CA ASN A 149 -3.76 -24.62 7.46
C ASN A 149 -4.10 -24.38 6.00
N ASP A 150 -3.65 -25.33 5.19
CA ASP A 150 -3.77 -25.39 3.74
C ASP A 150 -5.24 -25.49 3.33
N ALA A 151 -5.99 -24.41 3.52
CA ALA A 151 -7.29 -24.20 2.91
C ALA A 151 -7.09 -23.67 1.49
N ALA A 152 -6.19 -24.34 0.74
CA ALA A 152 -6.23 -24.37 -0.70
C ALA A 152 -7.61 -24.90 -1.08
N LEU A 153 -8.52 -23.97 -1.35
CA LEU A 153 -9.70 -24.27 -2.15
C LEU A 153 -9.22 -25.08 -3.36
N PRO A 154 -9.93 -26.13 -3.80
CA PRO A 154 -9.44 -26.98 -4.88
C PRO A 154 -9.02 -26.14 -6.07
N ASP A 155 -7.75 -26.24 -6.43
CA ASP A 155 -7.10 -25.59 -7.56
C ASP A 155 -7.74 -26.11 -8.85
N THR A 156 -8.69 -25.37 -9.41
CA THR A 156 -8.99 -25.48 -10.84
C THR A 156 -7.93 -24.67 -11.58
N LEU A 157 -6.79 -25.31 -11.80
CA LEU A 157 -5.67 -24.73 -12.53
C LEU A 157 -6.04 -24.49 -13.99
N PRO A 158 -5.41 -23.51 -14.65
CA PRO A 158 -5.33 -23.50 -16.09
C PRO A 158 -4.50 -24.71 -16.54
N GLU A 159 -5.11 -25.88 -16.73
CA GLU A 159 -4.58 -26.86 -17.66
C GLU A 159 -4.67 -26.26 -19.07
N GLN A 160 -3.66 -25.49 -19.49
CA GLN A 160 -3.57 -25.04 -20.88
C GLN A 160 -2.21 -25.35 -21.50
N GLN A 161 -2.17 -26.51 -22.18
CA GLN A 161 -1.78 -26.70 -23.59
C GLN A 161 -0.52 -26.00 -24.15
N ALA A 162 0.47 -25.61 -23.35
CA ALA A 162 1.69 -24.97 -23.86
C ALA A 162 2.83 -25.94 -24.25
N CYS A 163 2.64 -27.26 -24.22
CA CYS A 163 3.63 -28.19 -24.76
C CYS A 163 3.31 -28.54 -26.22
N THR A 164 3.70 -27.66 -27.15
CA THR A 164 4.05 -28.14 -28.49
C THR A 164 5.30 -29.01 -28.32
N LYS A 165 5.16 -30.31 -28.60
CA LYS A 165 6.25 -31.29 -28.52
C LYS A 165 7.50 -30.71 -29.21
N ASN A 166 8.58 -30.49 -28.45
CA ASN A 166 9.92 -30.00 -28.86
C ASN A 166 10.33 -28.55 -28.47
N ARG A 167 9.66 -27.84 -27.57
CA ARG A 167 10.24 -26.58 -27.03
C ARG A 167 11.28 -26.87 -25.94
N THR A 168 12.51 -26.40 -26.13
CA THR A 168 13.58 -26.37 -25.13
C THR A 168 13.34 -25.28 -24.08
N TYR A 169 14.01 -25.35 -22.93
CA TYR A 169 13.99 -24.31 -21.87
C TYR A 169 14.18 -22.89 -22.43
N ALA A 170 15.13 -22.74 -23.36
CA ALA A 170 15.39 -21.46 -24.01
C ALA A 170 14.19 -20.98 -24.84
N ALA A 171 13.51 -21.89 -25.54
CA ALA A 171 12.37 -21.55 -26.38
C ALA A 171 11.11 -21.17 -25.58
N SER A 172 10.90 -21.74 -24.39
CA SER A 172 9.80 -21.33 -23.51
C SER A 172 10.03 -19.96 -22.87
N MET A 173 11.29 -19.59 -22.59
CA MET A 173 11.60 -18.28 -22.00
C MET A 173 11.72 -17.13 -23.01
N ASN A 174 11.85 -17.41 -24.31
CA ASN A 174 12.05 -16.38 -25.36
C ASN A 174 10.99 -15.26 -25.42
N HIS A 175 9.79 -15.49 -24.88
CA HIS A 175 8.69 -14.53 -24.92
C HIS A 175 8.47 -13.80 -23.58
N VAL A 176 9.24 -14.16 -22.54
CA VAL A 176 9.16 -13.55 -21.22
C VAL A 176 10.10 -12.34 -21.17
N PRO A 177 9.62 -11.13 -20.84
CA PRO A 177 10.47 -9.96 -20.67
C PRO A 177 11.35 -10.07 -19.42
N ASP A 178 12.52 -9.43 -19.47
CA ASP A 178 13.41 -9.25 -18.31
C ASP A 178 13.83 -7.76 -18.21
N PRO A 179 13.34 -7.00 -17.22
CA PRO A 179 12.51 -7.46 -16.10
C PRO A 179 11.06 -7.81 -16.51
N PHE A 180 10.46 -8.76 -15.78
CA PHE A 180 9.02 -9.00 -15.77
C PHE A 180 8.35 -8.05 -14.78
N LEU A 181 7.64 -7.07 -15.32
CA LEU A 181 6.90 -6.08 -14.53
C LEU A 181 5.48 -6.60 -14.28
N VAL A 182 5.08 -6.67 -13.01
CA VAL A 182 3.76 -7.09 -12.57
C VAL A 182 2.99 -5.85 -12.10
N GLU A 183 1.93 -5.50 -12.81
CA GLU A 183 1.06 -4.38 -12.42
C GLU A 183 0.18 -4.78 -11.23
N VAL A 184 0.32 -4.05 -10.13
CA VAL A 184 -0.40 -4.29 -8.87
C VAL A 184 -1.53 -3.28 -8.72
N HIS A 185 -2.72 -3.81 -8.43
CA HIS A 185 -3.86 -3.06 -7.91
C HIS A 185 -3.98 -3.34 -6.41
N VAL A 186 -3.95 -2.32 -5.56
CA VAL A 186 -4.14 -2.52 -4.11
C VAL A 186 -5.56 -2.13 -3.72
N MET A 187 -6.27 -3.04 -3.04
CA MET A 187 -7.57 -2.79 -2.44
C MET A 187 -7.43 -2.79 -0.92
N VAL A 188 -7.88 -1.73 -0.25
CA VAL A 188 -7.80 -1.59 1.21
C VAL A 188 -9.20 -1.50 1.81
N ASP A 189 -9.44 -2.18 2.94
CA ASP A 189 -10.73 -2.08 3.65
C ASP A 189 -10.81 -0.88 4.59
N GLU A 190 -12.02 -0.58 5.10
CA GLU A 190 -12.26 0.53 6.02
C GLU A 190 -11.41 0.44 7.28
N ASP A 191 -11.22 -0.75 7.84
CA ASP A 191 -10.36 -0.96 9.01
C ASP A 191 -8.90 -0.59 8.75
N HIS A 192 -8.44 -0.70 7.50
CA HIS A 192 -7.12 -0.24 7.09
C HIS A 192 -7.08 1.26 6.75
N TYR A 193 -7.91 1.71 5.81
CA TYR A 193 -7.71 3.03 5.22
C TYR A 193 -8.15 4.19 6.12
N LYS A 194 -9.07 3.97 7.09
CA LYS A 194 -9.61 5.04 7.95
C LYS A 194 -8.55 5.71 8.84
N VAL A 195 -7.43 5.05 9.07
CA VAL A 195 -6.30 5.57 9.87
C VAL A 195 -5.55 6.68 9.13
N PHE A 196 -5.60 6.69 7.79
CA PHE A 196 -4.90 7.66 6.98
C PHE A 196 -5.75 8.92 6.78
N GLY A 197 -5.27 10.05 7.29
CA GLY A 197 -5.99 11.33 7.18
C GLY A 197 -6.02 11.93 5.76
N ARG A 198 -5.14 11.47 4.86
CA ARG A 198 -5.06 11.90 3.46
C ARG A 198 -4.75 10.73 2.55
N ARG A 199 -5.29 10.75 1.32
CA ARG A 199 -5.01 9.72 0.32
C ARG A 199 -3.52 9.61 -0.04
N GLU A 200 -2.81 10.73 -0.07
CA GLU A 200 -1.37 10.79 -0.37
C GLU A 200 -0.54 10.03 0.67
N ASP A 201 -0.98 10.03 1.94
CA ASP A 201 -0.29 9.32 3.01
C ASP A 201 -0.50 7.80 2.88
N LEU A 202 -1.69 7.35 2.50
CA LEU A 202 -1.95 5.94 2.16
C LEU A 202 -1.16 5.50 0.92
N VAL A 203 -1.15 6.33 -0.13
CA VAL A 203 -0.38 6.06 -1.36
C VAL A 203 1.11 5.94 -1.04
N THR A 204 1.64 6.86 -0.24
CA THR A 204 3.04 6.83 0.22
C THR A 204 3.34 5.55 1.00
N TYR A 205 2.46 5.18 1.93
CA TYR A 205 2.61 3.95 2.72
C TYR A 205 2.67 2.71 1.84
N LEU A 206 1.72 2.56 0.91
CA LEU A 206 1.68 1.42 -0.02
C LEU A 206 2.86 1.42 -1.01
N ALA A 207 3.30 2.59 -1.49
CA ALA A 207 4.47 2.71 -2.36
C ALA A 207 5.74 2.22 -1.65
N LEU A 208 5.98 2.66 -0.41
CA LEU A 208 7.11 2.20 0.40
C LEU A 208 7.05 0.69 0.65
N THR A 209 5.85 0.14 0.92
CA THR A 209 5.64 -1.31 1.03
C THR A 209 6.05 -2.03 -0.25
N ILE A 210 5.57 -1.60 -1.42
CA ILE A 210 5.93 -2.22 -2.71
C ILE A 210 7.43 -2.11 -3.00
N ALA A 211 8.08 -1.01 -2.62
CA ALA A 211 9.54 -0.89 -2.73
C ALA A 211 10.27 -1.95 -1.89
N LEU A 212 9.82 -2.18 -0.65
CA LEU A 212 10.40 -3.19 0.23
C LEU A 212 10.11 -4.63 -0.22
N VAL A 213 8.96 -4.85 -0.86
CA VAL A 213 8.65 -6.11 -1.55
C VAL A 213 9.63 -6.28 -2.71
N ASN A 214 9.79 -5.28 -3.57
CA ASN A 214 10.73 -5.34 -4.70
C ASN A 214 12.15 -5.70 -4.26
N MET A 215 12.64 -5.14 -3.15
CA MET A 215 13.96 -5.51 -2.61
C MET A 215 14.10 -6.99 -2.27
N ARG A 216 13.03 -7.65 -1.83
CA ARG A 216 13.02 -9.09 -1.53
C ARG A 216 13.01 -9.95 -2.80
N TYR A 217 12.50 -9.40 -3.90
CA TYR A 217 12.49 -10.04 -5.21
C TYR A 217 13.76 -9.77 -6.04
N GLU A 218 14.68 -8.92 -5.59
CA GLU A 218 15.92 -8.59 -6.33
C GLU A 218 16.83 -9.79 -6.60
N ASP A 219 16.72 -10.85 -5.80
CA ASP A 219 17.47 -12.12 -5.99
C ASP A 219 16.83 -13.05 -7.06
N THR A 220 15.74 -12.63 -7.70
CA THR A 220 15.20 -13.26 -8.90
C THR A 220 15.94 -12.78 -10.15
N SER A 221 16.21 -13.68 -11.09
CA SER A 221 17.08 -13.34 -12.24
C SER A 221 16.66 -13.95 -13.58
N VAL A 222 15.62 -14.79 -13.60
CA VAL A 222 15.14 -15.46 -14.82
C VAL A 222 13.61 -15.62 -14.76
N PRO A 223 12.81 -14.57 -14.95
CA PRO A 223 13.23 -13.17 -15.11
C PRO A 223 13.50 -12.48 -13.77
N LYS A 224 14.02 -11.25 -13.80
CA LYS A 224 13.93 -10.33 -12.67
C LYS A 224 12.47 -9.91 -12.52
N ILE A 225 11.90 -10.11 -11.34
CA ILE A 225 10.50 -9.79 -11.05
C ILE A 225 10.45 -8.44 -10.34
N GLN A 226 9.60 -7.54 -10.83
CA GLN A 226 9.36 -6.25 -10.19
C GLN A 226 7.86 -5.92 -10.20
N PHE A 227 7.37 -5.41 -9.09
CA PHE A 227 5.99 -4.98 -8.91
C PHE A 227 5.88 -3.48 -9.12
N LEU A 228 4.85 -3.08 -9.86
CA LEU A 228 4.51 -1.70 -10.17
C LEU A 228 3.13 -1.37 -9.60
N LEU A 229 3.05 -0.44 -8.66
CA LEU A 229 1.77 0.01 -8.11
C LEU A 229 1.06 0.92 -9.11
N THR A 230 -0.07 0.44 -9.64
CA THR A 230 -0.81 1.11 -10.74
C THR A 230 -2.11 1.75 -10.28
N SER A 231 -2.72 1.19 -9.24
CA SER A 231 -3.99 1.70 -8.74
C SER A 231 -4.24 1.28 -7.30
N ILE A 232 -5.02 2.11 -6.60
CA ILE A 232 -5.47 1.87 -5.23
C ILE A 232 -7.00 2.04 -5.20
N GLN A 233 -7.69 1.16 -4.49
CA GLN A 233 -9.13 1.25 -4.24
C GLN A 233 -9.41 1.13 -2.75
N GLN A 234 -10.12 2.13 -2.21
CA GLN A 234 -10.79 1.99 -0.92
C GLN A 234 -12.10 1.24 -1.12
N GLU A 235 -12.28 0.17 -0.37
CA GLU A 235 -13.47 -0.67 -0.39
C GLU A 235 -14.03 -0.76 1.03
N GLN A 236 -15.28 -0.33 1.25
CA GLN A 236 -15.79 -0.19 2.62
C GLN A 236 -15.82 -1.53 3.37
N ALA A 237 -16.23 -2.60 2.70
CA ALA A 237 -16.31 -3.91 3.33
C ALA A 237 -16.13 -5.05 2.32
N PHE A 238 -14.95 -5.67 2.34
CA PHE A 238 -14.73 -6.97 1.70
C PHE A 238 -14.54 -8.11 2.70
N ALA A 239 -14.10 -7.82 3.94
CA ALA A 239 -13.90 -8.82 4.97
C ALA A 239 -15.23 -9.42 5.45
N LYS A 240 -15.29 -10.75 5.55
CA LYS A 240 -16.36 -11.45 6.27
C LYS A 240 -15.92 -11.58 7.72
N THR A 241 -16.69 -11.04 8.65
CA THR A 241 -16.25 -10.88 10.03
C THR A 241 -17.00 -11.78 11.00
N PHE A 242 -16.32 -12.15 12.08
CA PHE A 242 -16.92 -12.81 13.24
C PHE A 242 -16.29 -12.27 14.54
N GLU A 243 -16.98 -12.45 15.66
CA GLU A 243 -16.48 -12.03 16.98
C GLU A 243 -16.08 -13.26 17.79
N GLU A 244 -14.92 -13.18 18.44
CA GLU A 244 -14.44 -14.22 19.34
C GLU A 244 -13.43 -13.61 20.33
N LYS A 245 -12.98 -14.38 21.32
CA LYS A 245 -11.95 -13.95 22.26
C LYS A 245 -10.66 -13.51 21.57
N GLU A 246 -10.04 -12.48 22.12
CA GLU A 246 -8.75 -11.99 21.64
C GLU A 246 -7.65 -13.04 21.86
N ILE A 247 -6.96 -13.42 20.78
CA ILE A 247 -5.86 -14.38 20.80
C ILE A 247 -4.76 -13.84 21.71
N GLY A 248 -4.39 -14.63 22.73
CA GLY A 248 -3.40 -14.23 23.74
C GLY A 248 -3.96 -13.28 24.81
N TRP A 249 -5.23 -12.88 24.73
CA TRP A 249 -5.88 -12.01 25.71
C TRP A 249 -7.37 -12.36 25.92
N PRO A 250 -7.69 -13.54 26.49
CA PRO A 250 -9.04 -14.15 26.48
C PRO A 250 -10.07 -13.49 27.43
N VAL A 251 -9.79 -12.27 27.89
CA VAL A 251 -10.68 -11.45 28.74
C VAL A 251 -11.49 -10.43 27.94
N ALA A 252 -11.17 -10.24 26.66
CA ALA A 252 -11.90 -9.37 25.74
C ALA A 252 -12.29 -10.12 24.47
N ASN A 253 -13.37 -9.68 23.83
CA ASN A 253 -13.70 -10.11 22.47
C ASN A 253 -13.05 -9.17 21.47
N ARG A 254 -12.76 -9.71 20.29
CA ARG A 254 -12.19 -9.02 19.14
C ARG A 254 -12.96 -9.43 17.88
N THR A 255 -13.10 -8.49 16.95
CA THR A 255 -13.59 -8.78 15.60
C THR A 255 -12.44 -9.27 14.73
N TYR A 256 -12.63 -10.41 14.09
CA TYR A 256 -11.69 -11.02 13.14
C TYR A 256 -12.28 -11.04 11.75
N ALA A 257 -11.42 -11.11 10.74
CA ALA A 257 -11.80 -11.48 9.39
C ALA A 257 -11.69 -13.01 9.23
N ALA A 258 -12.81 -13.67 8.94
CA ALA A 258 -12.86 -15.09 8.58
C ALA A 258 -12.06 -15.29 7.29
N ALA A 259 -10.84 -15.81 7.39
CA ALA A 259 -9.87 -15.82 6.29
C ALA A 259 -10.43 -16.51 5.04
N ASN A 260 -10.88 -17.75 5.19
CA ASN A 260 -11.43 -18.54 4.09
C ASN A 260 -12.72 -17.97 3.48
N GLU A 261 -13.62 -17.44 4.30
CA GLU A 261 -14.87 -16.82 3.81
C GLU A 261 -14.60 -15.50 3.11
N THR A 262 -13.67 -14.71 3.65
CA THR A 262 -13.23 -13.45 3.06
C THR A 262 -12.54 -13.70 1.73
N PHE A 263 -11.63 -14.67 1.65
CA PHE A 263 -10.94 -14.98 0.42
C PHE A 263 -11.88 -15.52 -0.67
N LYS A 264 -12.86 -16.36 -0.32
CA LYS A 264 -13.94 -16.76 -1.24
C LYS A 264 -14.73 -15.56 -1.76
N HIS A 265 -15.16 -14.68 -0.86
CA HIS A 265 -15.89 -13.47 -1.23
C HIS A 265 -15.08 -12.56 -2.16
N LEU A 266 -13.78 -12.41 -1.87
CA LEU A 266 -12.84 -11.67 -2.71
C LEU A 266 -12.69 -12.29 -4.10
N LEU A 267 -12.54 -13.61 -4.20
CA LEU A 267 -12.48 -14.32 -5.49
C LEU A 267 -13.78 -14.14 -6.30
N GLU A 268 -14.94 -14.30 -5.66
CA GLU A 268 -16.25 -14.18 -6.32
C GLU A 268 -16.50 -12.78 -6.88
N LYS A 269 -16.13 -11.73 -6.14
CA LYS A 269 -16.45 -10.34 -6.50
C LYS A 269 -15.32 -9.63 -7.25
N TYR A 270 -14.06 -9.97 -6.94
CA TYR A 270 -12.86 -9.25 -7.38
C TYR A 270 -11.75 -10.15 -7.92
N GLY A 271 -12.01 -11.46 -8.08
CA GLY A 271 -11.02 -12.42 -8.57
C GLY A 271 -10.48 -12.12 -9.97
N ARG A 272 -11.18 -11.27 -10.74
CA ARG A 272 -10.64 -10.66 -11.97
C ARG A 272 -10.02 -9.31 -11.65
N SER A 273 -8.70 -9.28 -11.50
CA SER A 273 -7.98 -8.03 -11.24
C SER A 273 -8.11 -7.03 -12.40
N PRO A 274 -8.21 -5.71 -12.10
CA PRO A 274 -8.04 -4.67 -13.11
C PRO A 274 -6.57 -4.50 -13.56
N ALA A 275 -5.62 -5.05 -12.80
CA ALA A 275 -4.20 -5.08 -13.09
C ALA A 275 -3.76 -6.54 -13.37
N ASP A 276 -2.49 -6.90 -13.12
CA ASP A 276 -2.03 -8.29 -13.23
C ASP A 276 -2.34 -9.09 -11.96
N ILE A 277 -2.39 -8.40 -10.81
CA ILE A 277 -2.78 -8.97 -9.53
C ILE A 277 -3.45 -7.90 -8.65
N THR A 278 -4.48 -8.29 -7.92
CA THR A 278 -5.06 -7.49 -6.83
C THR A 278 -4.45 -7.91 -5.50
N VAL A 279 -3.97 -6.96 -4.71
CA VAL A 279 -3.57 -7.16 -3.31
C VAL A 279 -4.67 -6.58 -2.42
N ALA A 280 -5.46 -7.43 -1.79
CA ALA A 280 -6.46 -7.05 -0.82
C ALA A 280 -5.83 -6.97 0.59
N VAL A 281 -5.90 -5.80 1.21
CA VAL A 281 -5.28 -5.51 2.51
C VAL A 281 -6.37 -5.20 3.51
N THR A 282 -6.42 -5.98 4.59
CA THR A 282 -7.37 -5.75 5.69
C THR A 282 -6.67 -5.22 6.93
N GLY A 283 -7.31 -4.28 7.64
CA GLY A 283 -6.90 -3.83 8.96
C GLY A 283 -7.26 -4.80 10.11
N LEU A 284 -8.06 -5.84 9.82
CA LEU A 284 -8.47 -6.86 10.77
C LEU A 284 -7.46 -8.00 10.84
N ILE A 285 -7.45 -8.72 11.97
CA ILE A 285 -6.68 -9.96 12.08
C ILE A 285 -7.41 -11.07 11.33
N LEU A 286 -6.68 -11.80 10.49
CA LEU A 286 -7.18 -12.95 9.76
C LEU A 286 -7.17 -14.19 10.64
N ALA A 287 -8.31 -14.89 10.68
CA ALA A 287 -8.43 -16.15 11.39
C ALA A 287 -9.43 -17.09 10.72
N ASP A 288 -9.20 -18.39 10.85
CA ASP A 288 -10.15 -19.42 10.48
C ASP A 288 -11.32 -19.45 11.46
N ALA A 289 -12.53 -19.25 10.94
CA ALA A 289 -13.77 -19.32 11.71
C ALA A 289 -14.19 -20.79 11.95
N LEU A 290 -13.34 -21.56 12.61
CA LEU A 290 -13.60 -22.96 12.97
C LEU A 290 -14.19 -23.06 14.37
N GLU A 291 -15.14 -24.00 14.56
CA GLU A 291 -15.63 -24.39 15.88
C GLU A 291 -15.06 -25.78 16.25
N PRO A 292 -14.36 -25.94 17.39
CA PRO A 292 -14.06 -24.92 18.41
C PRO A 292 -12.92 -23.96 17.99
N PHE A 293 -13.05 -22.69 18.39
CA PHE A 293 -12.01 -21.67 18.16
C PHE A 293 -10.83 -21.90 19.12
N SER A 294 -9.70 -22.38 18.61
CA SER A 294 -8.47 -22.59 19.38
C SER A 294 -7.36 -21.66 18.87
N GLU A 295 -6.78 -20.85 19.75
CA GLU A 295 -5.81 -19.79 19.38
C GLU A 295 -4.64 -20.29 18.51
N ASP A 296 -4.20 -21.53 18.72
CA ASP A 296 -3.04 -22.14 18.05
C ASP A 296 -3.33 -22.70 16.64
N GLU A 297 -4.59 -22.99 16.29
CA GLU A 297 -4.94 -23.73 15.05
C GLU A 297 -5.61 -22.86 13.97
N ILE A 298 -5.83 -21.57 14.23
CA ILE A 298 -6.74 -20.74 13.43
C ILE A 298 -6.14 -19.44 12.89
N ARG A 299 -4.96 -18.99 13.33
CA ARG A 299 -4.43 -17.70 12.88
C ARG A 299 -3.91 -17.79 11.45
N VAL A 300 -4.42 -16.93 10.58
CA VAL A 300 -3.98 -16.78 9.18
C VAL A 300 -3.35 -15.39 9.04
N GLN A 301 -2.38 -15.20 8.15
CA GLN A 301 -1.70 -13.90 7.97
C GLN A 301 -1.83 -13.37 6.53
N GLY A 302 -2.04 -14.27 5.60
CA GLY A 302 -2.38 -13.98 4.22
C GLY A 302 -3.01 -15.21 3.58
N GLN A 303 -3.51 -15.04 2.36
CA GLN A 303 -3.98 -16.15 1.54
C GLN A 303 -3.85 -15.78 0.07
N ALA A 304 -3.31 -16.70 -0.72
CA ALA A 304 -3.16 -16.56 -2.15
C ALA A 304 -3.50 -17.86 -2.88
N ARG A 305 -3.92 -17.73 -4.15
CA ARG A 305 -3.95 -18.87 -5.07
C ARG A 305 -2.58 -19.07 -5.66
N LEU A 306 -2.20 -20.34 -5.76
CA LEU A 306 -1.02 -20.70 -6.49
C LEU A 306 -1.20 -20.34 -7.98
N GLY A 307 -0.33 -19.48 -8.52
CA GLY A 307 -0.42 -19.01 -9.90
C GLY A 307 -1.55 -17.99 -10.16
N GLY A 308 -1.82 -17.11 -9.20
CA GLY A 308 -2.81 -16.04 -9.32
C GLY A 308 -2.47 -14.92 -10.32
N VAL A 309 -1.19 -14.62 -10.57
CA VAL A 309 -0.80 -13.50 -11.47
C VAL A 309 -1.36 -13.71 -12.88
N CYS A 310 -2.06 -12.70 -13.39
CA CYS A 310 -2.76 -12.71 -14.68
C CYS A 310 -3.85 -13.78 -14.85
N ASN A 311 -4.25 -14.46 -13.78
CA ASN A 311 -5.36 -15.40 -13.82
C ASN A 311 -6.68 -14.66 -14.03
N ALA A 312 -7.53 -15.17 -14.92
CA ALA A 312 -8.78 -14.51 -15.30
C ALA A 312 -9.80 -14.41 -14.16
N ASN A 313 -9.77 -15.34 -13.19
CA ASN A 313 -10.77 -15.45 -12.13
C ASN A 313 -10.17 -15.52 -10.72
N SER A 314 -8.85 -15.61 -10.58
CA SER A 314 -8.19 -15.72 -9.28
C SER A 314 -6.92 -14.87 -9.15
N SER A 315 -6.88 -13.71 -9.82
CA SER A 315 -5.79 -12.74 -9.70
C SER A 315 -5.94 -11.87 -8.46
N ILE A 316 -5.94 -12.52 -7.29
CA ILE A 316 -6.02 -11.85 -6.00
C ILE A 316 -5.16 -12.54 -4.94
N VAL A 317 -4.52 -11.74 -4.10
CA VAL A 317 -3.91 -12.13 -2.83
C VAL A 317 -4.52 -11.31 -1.71
N MET A 318 -4.61 -11.88 -0.52
CA MET A 318 -5.13 -11.23 0.68
C MET A 318 -4.05 -11.21 1.76
N VAL A 319 -3.88 -10.10 2.46
CA VAL A 319 -2.95 -9.96 3.59
C VAL A 319 -3.56 -9.11 4.71
N GLU A 320 -3.22 -9.44 5.96
CA GLU A 320 -3.47 -8.54 7.09
C GLU A 320 -2.38 -7.46 7.20
N ASP A 321 -2.74 -6.26 7.63
CA ASP A 321 -1.79 -5.21 7.99
C ASP A 321 -2.34 -4.31 9.08
N VAL A 322 -1.52 -4.05 10.10
CA VAL A 322 -1.82 -2.96 11.04
C VAL A 322 -1.43 -1.64 10.35
N PRO A 323 -2.37 -0.71 10.11
CA PRO A 323 -2.07 0.53 9.40
C PRO A 323 -0.91 1.30 10.03
N MET A 324 -0.07 1.91 9.18
CA MET A 324 1.15 2.64 9.57
C MET A 324 2.25 1.78 10.23
N SER A 325 2.10 0.45 10.34
CA SER A 325 3.11 -0.41 10.97
C SER A 325 4.14 -0.99 10.00
N PHE A 326 3.79 -1.08 8.71
CA PHE A 326 4.50 -1.85 7.69
C PHE A 326 4.64 -3.33 8.08
N GLY A 327 3.57 -3.90 8.66
CA GLY A 327 3.51 -5.30 9.07
C GLY A 327 3.45 -6.24 7.87
N MET A 328 2.67 -5.89 6.85
CA MET A 328 2.55 -6.70 5.63
C MET A 328 3.86 -6.85 4.82
N VAL A 329 4.90 -6.07 5.11
CA VAL A 329 6.19 -6.15 4.38
C VAL A 329 6.86 -7.52 4.51
N SER A 330 6.57 -8.28 5.57
CA SER A 330 7.02 -9.68 5.70
C SER A 330 6.08 -10.70 5.09
N LEU A 331 4.79 -10.37 4.93
CA LEU A 331 3.74 -11.30 4.51
C LEU A 331 3.51 -11.24 3.00
N LEU A 332 3.38 -10.03 2.46
CA LEU A 332 3.06 -9.80 1.06
C LEU A 332 4.05 -10.45 0.07
N PRO A 333 5.38 -10.49 0.31
CA PRO A 333 6.30 -11.24 -0.54
C PRO A 333 6.03 -12.73 -0.58
N HIS A 334 5.54 -13.32 0.52
CA HIS A 334 5.17 -14.73 0.58
C HIS A 334 3.92 -14.99 -0.28
N GLU A 335 2.85 -14.22 -0.06
CA GLU A 335 1.61 -14.36 -0.83
C GLU A 335 1.78 -14.10 -2.32
N LEU A 336 2.61 -13.11 -2.68
CA LEU A 336 2.96 -12.86 -4.07
C LEU A 336 3.84 -13.98 -4.64
N GLY A 337 4.61 -14.68 -3.82
CA GLY A 337 5.36 -15.89 -4.19
C GLY A 337 4.41 -17.00 -4.62
N HIS A 338 3.37 -17.27 -3.82
CA HIS A 338 2.28 -18.17 -4.20
C HIS A 338 1.59 -17.72 -5.48
N ALA A 339 1.24 -16.43 -5.60
CA ALA A 339 0.61 -15.89 -6.81
C ALA A 339 1.49 -16.02 -8.07
N LEU A 340 2.82 -16.04 -7.90
CA LEU A 340 3.81 -16.30 -8.95
C LEU A 340 4.16 -17.79 -9.10
N GLY A 341 3.45 -18.67 -8.39
CA GLY A 341 3.53 -20.11 -8.56
C GLY A 341 4.59 -20.82 -7.72
N ALA A 342 5.23 -20.16 -6.76
CA ALA A 342 6.06 -20.86 -5.77
C ALA A 342 5.15 -21.52 -4.71
N PRO A 343 5.20 -22.85 -4.53
CA PRO A 343 4.59 -23.47 -3.37
C PRO A 343 5.42 -23.17 -2.12
N HIS A 344 5.01 -23.70 -0.96
CA HIS A 344 5.90 -23.70 0.19
C HIS A 344 7.20 -24.44 -0.12
N ASP A 345 8.28 -23.93 0.42
CA ASP A 345 9.55 -24.62 0.36
C ASP A 345 9.44 -25.99 1.08
N GLY A 346 9.97 -27.03 0.46
CA GLY A 346 9.76 -28.42 0.88
C GLY A 346 8.58 -29.12 0.21
N GLU A 347 7.73 -28.38 -0.51
CA GLU A 347 6.67 -28.92 -1.36
C GLU A 347 7.07 -28.91 -2.83
N THR A 348 6.34 -29.68 -3.64
CA THR A 348 6.60 -29.79 -5.08
C THR A 348 5.29 -29.70 -5.84
N TYR A 349 5.30 -28.96 -6.94
CA TYR A 349 4.13 -28.68 -7.78
C TYR A 349 4.50 -28.70 -9.25
N MET A 350 3.65 -29.22 -10.14
CA MET A 350 3.97 -29.28 -11.56
C MET A 350 3.20 -28.21 -12.36
N TRP A 351 3.91 -27.16 -12.80
CA TRP A 351 3.34 -26.12 -13.66
C TRP A 351 3.29 -26.49 -15.13
N ASN A 352 4.33 -27.15 -15.60
CA ASN A 352 4.45 -27.57 -16.98
C ASN A 352 5.37 -28.80 -17.05
N ASN A 353 5.17 -29.62 -18.08
CA ASN A 353 6.01 -30.80 -18.33
C ASN A 353 7.33 -30.43 -19.03
N CYS A 354 7.42 -29.23 -19.60
CA CYS A 354 8.50 -28.77 -20.47
C CYS A 354 9.63 -28.04 -19.69
N LEU A 355 9.30 -27.48 -18.53
CA LEU A 355 10.16 -26.86 -17.51
C LEU A 355 9.73 -27.36 -16.12
N PRO A 356 9.81 -28.68 -15.85
CA PRO A 356 9.41 -29.19 -14.55
C PRO A 356 10.26 -28.50 -13.47
N PRO A 357 9.63 -27.86 -12.47
CA PRO A 357 10.39 -27.36 -11.34
C PRO A 357 11.05 -28.55 -10.64
N ARG A 358 12.15 -28.30 -9.94
CA ARG A 358 12.97 -29.38 -9.38
C ARG A 358 12.18 -30.12 -8.30
N ASN A 359 11.98 -31.42 -8.49
CA ASN A 359 11.24 -32.30 -7.56
C ASN A 359 11.89 -32.50 -6.19
N ASP A 360 13.08 -31.94 -5.95
CA ASP A 360 13.81 -32.04 -4.69
C ASP A 360 13.99 -30.63 -4.12
N CYS A 361 12.88 -30.06 -3.67
CA CYS A 361 12.90 -28.93 -2.75
C CYS A 361 13.27 -29.51 -1.39
N SER A 362 14.59 -29.62 -1.14
CA SER A 362 15.12 -30.21 0.09
C SER A 362 14.43 -29.59 1.32
N LYS A 363 13.87 -30.43 2.19
CA LYS A 363 13.26 -29.98 3.46
C LYS A 363 14.24 -29.08 4.21
N HIS A 364 13.72 -27.93 4.62
CA HIS A 364 14.41 -26.90 5.40
C HIS A 364 15.32 -27.45 6.49
N SER A 365 16.52 -26.86 6.64
CA SER A 365 17.12 -26.77 7.97
C SER A 365 16.23 -25.89 8.84
N LYS A 366 16.16 -26.15 10.16
CA LYS A 366 15.41 -25.29 11.09
C LYS A 366 15.91 -23.84 11.12
N ASP A 367 17.07 -23.58 10.53
CA ASP A 367 17.72 -22.27 10.44
C ASP A 367 17.44 -21.55 9.10
N ASP A 368 16.75 -22.19 8.15
CA ASP A 368 16.48 -21.64 6.83
C ASP A 368 15.22 -20.75 6.81
N HIS A 369 15.41 -19.45 7.07
CA HIS A 369 14.33 -18.45 7.07
C HIS A 369 14.00 -17.91 5.66
N PHE A 370 13.67 -18.81 4.73
CA PHE A 370 13.25 -18.42 3.37
C PHE A 370 11.86 -17.77 3.39
N ILE A 371 11.59 -16.95 2.36
CA ILE A 371 10.30 -16.27 2.23
C ILE A 371 9.14 -17.27 2.15
N MET A 372 9.29 -18.39 1.43
CA MET A 372 8.24 -19.41 1.24
C MET A 372 8.23 -20.51 2.32
N HIS A 373 8.81 -20.27 3.50
CA HIS A 373 8.74 -21.22 4.60
C HIS A 373 7.31 -21.30 5.19
N SER A 374 6.75 -22.50 5.29
CA SER A 374 5.32 -22.74 5.60
C SER A 374 4.86 -22.41 7.02
N SER A 375 5.78 -22.21 7.97
CA SER A 375 5.45 -21.91 9.38
C SER A 375 6.12 -20.66 9.92
N GLU A 376 7.07 -20.11 9.17
CA GLU A 376 7.88 -18.96 9.54
C GLU A 376 8.24 -18.21 8.26
N PRO A 377 7.24 -17.67 7.53
CA PRO A 377 7.49 -16.90 6.32
C PRO A 377 8.53 -15.81 6.63
N GLY A 378 9.71 -15.99 6.05
CA GLY A 378 10.90 -15.27 6.47
C GLY A 378 10.99 -13.88 5.83
N ASN A 379 11.75 -12.99 6.47
CA ASN A 379 12.24 -11.75 5.84
C ASN A 379 13.56 -11.96 5.07
N GLY A 380 13.88 -13.22 4.73
CA GLY A 380 15.13 -13.60 4.07
C GLY A 380 15.05 -13.49 2.55
N LYS A 381 15.60 -14.48 1.86
CA LYS A 381 15.58 -14.59 0.40
C LYS A 381 14.60 -15.68 -0.04
N PHE A 382 14.24 -15.70 -1.31
CA PHE A 382 13.62 -16.88 -1.89
C PHE A 382 14.62 -18.03 -1.97
N SER A 383 14.15 -19.25 -1.72
CA SER A 383 14.97 -20.43 -1.95
C SER A 383 15.21 -20.61 -3.45
N ARG A 384 16.16 -21.48 -3.79
CA ARG A 384 16.36 -21.86 -5.19
C ARG A 384 15.12 -22.55 -5.78
N CYS A 385 14.43 -23.35 -4.97
CA CYS A 385 13.21 -24.05 -5.38
C CYS A 385 12.10 -23.04 -5.71
N SER A 386 11.83 -22.07 -4.82
CA SER A 386 10.79 -21.05 -5.06
C SER A 386 11.07 -20.28 -6.35
N LYS A 387 12.35 -19.90 -6.60
CA LYS A 387 12.74 -19.21 -7.83
C LYS A 387 12.51 -20.05 -9.09
N GLU A 388 12.88 -21.33 -9.07
CA GLU A 388 12.65 -22.24 -10.21
C GLU A 388 11.15 -22.45 -10.49
N HIS A 389 10.33 -22.54 -9.44
CA HIS A 389 8.87 -22.58 -9.56
C HIS A 389 8.29 -21.32 -10.19
N MET A 390 8.72 -20.14 -9.72
CA MET A 390 8.29 -18.87 -10.30
C MET A 390 8.67 -18.78 -11.78
N THR A 391 9.90 -19.15 -12.15
CA THR A 391 10.33 -19.21 -13.56
C THR A 391 9.46 -20.16 -14.38
N ALA A 392 9.18 -21.36 -13.86
CA ALA A 392 8.36 -22.35 -14.55
C ALA A 392 6.92 -21.83 -14.77
N PHE A 393 6.30 -21.24 -13.75
CA PHE A 393 4.98 -20.64 -13.86
C PHE A 393 4.95 -19.48 -14.86
N ILE A 394 5.88 -18.51 -14.74
CA ILE A 394 5.94 -17.33 -15.61
C ILE A 394 6.05 -17.73 -17.09
N SER A 395 6.79 -18.79 -17.39
CA SER A 395 6.92 -19.31 -18.75
C SER A 395 5.61 -19.83 -19.38
N THR A 396 4.57 -20.04 -18.57
CA THR A 396 3.24 -20.47 -19.02
C THR A 396 2.28 -19.30 -19.27
N LEU A 397 2.63 -18.10 -18.82
CA LEU A 397 1.78 -16.92 -18.94
C LEU A 397 1.61 -16.51 -20.41
N SER A 398 0.43 -16.01 -20.76
CA SER A 398 0.18 -15.50 -22.10
C SER A 398 0.92 -14.18 -22.33
N THR A 399 1.22 -13.86 -23.58
CA THR A 399 1.90 -12.60 -23.94
C THR A 399 1.14 -11.36 -23.48
N SER A 400 -0.19 -11.43 -23.34
CA SER A 400 -1.00 -10.33 -22.81
C SER A 400 -0.70 -9.99 -21.35
N CYS A 401 -0.15 -10.93 -20.58
CA CYS A 401 0.29 -10.68 -19.20
C CYS A 401 1.58 -9.83 -19.16
N PHE A 402 2.35 -9.82 -20.24
CA PHE A 402 3.59 -9.05 -20.34
C PHE A 402 3.38 -7.64 -20.92
N GLU A 403 2.16 -7.33 -21.35
CA GLU A 403 1.78 -6.02 -21.86
C GLU A 403 1.30 -5.11 -20.72
N LEU A 404 2.08 -4.07 -20.40
CA LEU A 404 1.68 -3.05 -19.42
C LEU A 404 0.35 -2.40 -19.82
N LYS A 405 -0.69 -2.58 -18.98
CA LYS A 405 -2.03 -1.97 -19.15
C LYS A 405 -1.98 -0.47 -18.84
N THR A 406 -1.06 -0.03 -17.99
CA THR A 406 -0.79 1.40 -17.73
C THR A 406 -0.40 2.15 -19.00
N LYS A 407 0.39 1.54 -19.90
CA LYS A 407 0.68 2.13 -21.22
C LYS A 407 -0.55 2.23 -22.13
N LYS A 408 -1.53 1.32 -21.99
CA LYS A 408 -2.84 1.42 -22.67
C LYS A 408 -3.72 2.52 -22.07
N ASN A 409 -3.55 2.84 -20.78
CA ASN A 409 -4.19 4.01 -20.17
C ASN A 409 -3.50 5.35 -20.52
N CYS A 410 -2.26 5.30 -21.05
CA CYS A 410 -1.57 6.44 -21.67
C CYS A 410 -2.01 6.71 -23.12
N THR A 411 -3.08 6.06 -23.62
CA THR A 411 -4.04 6.81 -24.42
C THR A 411 -5.05 7.39 -23.46
N THR A 412 -4.68 8.46 -22.77
CA THR A 412 -5.68 9.47 -22.44
C THR A 412 -6.31 9.84 -23.77
N GLU A 413 -7.50 9.29 -24.08
CA GLU A 413 -8.53 10.19 -24.56
C GLU A 413 -8.45 11.35 -23.59
N VAL A 414 -7.94 12.47 -24.07
CA VAL A 414 -7.71 13.64 -23.25
C VAL A 414 -9.10 14.03 -22.76
N LYS A 415 -9.43 13.61 -21.55
CA LYS A 415 -10.70 13.95 -20.94
C LYS A 415 -10.56 15.39 -20.52
N GLU A 416 -11.51 16.20 -20.97
CA GLU A 416 -11.57 17.60 -20.62
C GLU A 416 -11.41 17.74 -19.09
N LEU A 417 -10.65 18.75 -18.66
CA LEU A 417 -10.46 19.04 -17.26
C LEU A 417 -11.84 19.12 -16.56
N PRO A 418 -11.97 18.61 -15.32
CA PRO A 418 -13.28 18.43 -14.67
C PRO A 418 -14.12 19.71 -14.61
N GLY A 419 -13.46 20.87 -14.51
CA GLY A 419 -14.08 22.19 -14.51
C GLY A 419 -14.63 22.65 -15.87
N VAL A 420 -14.35 21.96 -16.97
CA VAL A 420 -14.84 22.33 -18.32
C VAL A 420 -16.36 22.18 -18.42
N SER A 421 -16.92 21.15 -17.79
CA SER A 421 -18.35 20.82 -17.81
C SER A 421 -19.02 20.93 -16.42
N ILE A 422 -18.30 21.43 -15.41
CA ILE A 422 -18.81 21.47 -14.04
C ILE A 422 -19.88 22.52 -13.85
N ASN A 423 -20.91 22.17 -13.08
CA ASN A 423 -21.93 23.11 -12.62
C ASN A 423 -21.57 23.60 -11.21
N LEU A 424 -21.08 24.84 -11.10
CA LEU A 424 -20.67 25.44 -9.84
C LEU A 424 -21.81 25.48 -8.80
N THR A 425 -23.08 25.52 -9.22
CA THR A 425 -24.22 25.46 -8.31
C THR A 425 -24.32 24.10 -7.63
N ASN A 426 -23.93 23.01 -8.30
CA ASN A 426 -23.88 21.68 -7.68
C ASN A 426 -22.77 21.60 -6.64
N ILE A 427 -21.63 22.24 -6.89
CA ILE A 427 -20.56 22.37 -5.89
C ILE A 427 -21.10 23.10 -4.65
N CYS A 428 -21.83 24.20 -4.82
CA CYS A 428 -22.45 24.91 -3.70
C CYS A 428 -23.48 24.07 -2.93
N LYS A 429 -24.27 23.23 -3.61
CA LYS A 429 -25.23 22.32 -2.98
C LYS A 429 -24.55 21.28 -2.09
N ILE A 430 -23.45 20.72 -2.57
CA ILE A 430 -22.66 19.73 -1.83
C ILE A 430 -21.94 20.40 -0.66
N ALA A 431 -21.30 21.54 -0.88
CA ALA A 431 -20.52 22.25 0.13
C ALA A 431 -21.39 22.89 1.22
N HIS A 432 -22.60 23.35 0.88
CA HIS A 432 -23.51 24.04 1.79
C HIS A 432 -24.94 23.51 1.70
N PRO A 433 -25.22 22.27 2.13
CA PRO A 433 -26.54 21.64 1.97
C PRO A 433 -27.68 22.37 2.71
N ASN A 434 -27.34 23.23 3.69
CA ASN A 434 -28.30 23.96 4.53
C ASN A 434 -28.57 25.39 4.05
N PHE A 435 -28.01 25.82 2.91
CA PHE A 435 -28.32 27.13 2.34
C PHE A 435 -29.77 27.18 1.82
N LEU A 436 -30.48 28.28 2.11
CA LEU A 436 -31.87 28.47 1.69
C LEU A 436 -32.02 28.51 0.16
N LYS A 437 -31.02 29.10 -0.51
CA LYS A 437 -30.82 29.11 -1.97
C LYS A 437 -29.32 29.08 -2.28
N TRP A 438 -28.94 28.48 -3.40
CA TRP A 438 -27.56 28.43 -3.87
C TRP A 438 -27.36 29.39 -5.04
N ASN A 439 -26.82 30.57 -4.75
CA ASN A 439 -26.44 31.55 -5.75
C ASN A 439 -24.92 31.49 -5.94
N VAL A 440 -24.48 31.23 -7.17
CA VAL A 440 -23.05 31.26 -7.51
C VAL A 440 -22.68 32.70 -7.88
N GLU A 441 -21.68 33.24 -7.21
CA GLU A 441 -21.10 34.54 -7.55
C GLU A 441 -19.63 34.37 -7.94
N GLN A 442 -19.21 35.03 -9.01
CA GLN A 442 -17.83 34.98 -9.51
C GLN A 442 -17.27 36.41 -9.64
N PRO A 443 -16.99 37.09 -8.51
CA PRO A 443 -16.36 38.40 -8.55
C PRO A 443 -15.02 38.33 -9.28
N HIS A 444 -14.70 39.33 -10.11
CA HIS A 444 -13.49 39.31 -10.93
C HIS A 444 -12.21 39.09 -10.11
N TYR A 445 -12.09 39.71 -8.93
CA TYR A 445 -10.92 39.57 -8.08
C TYR A 445 -10.72 38.13 -7.57
N LEU A 446 -11.79 37.42 -7.23
CA LEU A 446 -11.74 36.00 -6.84
C LEU A 446 -11.49 35.10 -8.04
N ASN A 447 -12.17 35.38 -9.15
CA ASN A 447 -12.07 34.56 -10.34
C ASN A 447 -10.65 34.58 -10.92
N SER A 448 -9.98 35.74 -10.86
CA SER A 448 -8.58 35.91 -11.29
C SER A 448 -7.57 35.08 -10.50
N VAL A 449 -7.93 34.64 -9.29
CA VAL A 449 -7.14 33.72 -8.45
C VAL A 449 -7.79 32.35 -8.32
N CYS A 450 -8.65 31.99 -9.29
CA CYS A 450 -9.32 30.71 -9.36
C CYS A 450 -10.21 30.37 -8.16
N ARG A 451 -11.04 31.33 -7.73
CA ARG A 451 -11.99 31.18 -6.64
C ARG A 451 -13.36 31.79 -7.00
N PHE A 452 -14.41 31.30 -6.34
CA PHE A 452 -15.78 31.77 -6.50
C PHE A 452 -16.53 31.72 -5.17
N GLU A 453 -17.71 32.33 -5.10
CA GLU A 453 -18.53 32.35 -3.89
C GLU A 453 -19.83 31.56 -4.08
N CYS A 454 -20.17 30.79 -3.06
CA CYS A 454 -21.49 30.24 -2.84
C CYS A 454 -22.24 31.17 -1.89
N CYS A 455 -23.32 31.80 -2.35
CA CYS A 455 -24.10 32.75 -1.59
C CYS A 455 -25.53 32.26 -1.32
N SER A 456 -26.08 32.63 -0.16
CA SER A 456 -27.45 32.37 0.23
C SER A 456 -28.08 33.57 0.95
N PRO A 457 -29.38 33.86 0.77
CA PRO A 457 -30.08 34.82 1.62
C PRO A 457 -30.04 34.40 3.08
N ARG A 458 -29.99 35.36 4.00
CA ARG A 458 -30.08 35.07 5.43
C ARG A 458 -31.53 34.77 5.84
N PRO A 459 -31.78 33.83 6.78
CA PRO A 459 -33.13 33.49 7.22
C PRO A 459 -33.91 34.65 7.84
N ASP A 460 -33.21 35.55 8.52
CA ASP A 460 -33.72 36.70 9.28
C ASP A 460 -33.72 38.02 8.49
N SER A 461 -32.99 38.08 7.37
CA SER A 461 -32.93 39.24 6.49
C SER A 461 -32.79 38.81 5.03
N PRO A 462 -33.90 38.61 4.29
CA PRO A 462 -33.88 38.11 2.91
C PRO A 462 -33.18 39.05 1.91
N HIS A 463 -32.97 40.31 2.30
CA HIS A 463 -32.24 41.31 1.51
C HIS A 463 -30.73 41.28 1.75
N GLU A 464 -30.26 40.57 2.78
CA GLU A 464 -28.85 40.32 3.04
C GLU A 464 -28.49 38.90 2.64
N LYS A 465 -27.28 38.73 2.10
CA LYS A 465 -26.73 37.43 1.72
C LYS A 465 -25.50 37.10 2.56
N THR A 466 -25.33 35.82 2.86
CA THR A 466 -24.07 35.25 3.34
C THR A 466 -23.38 34.56 2.19
N CYS A 467 -22.07 34.72 2.05
CA CYS A 467 -21.27 34.14 0.98
C CYS A 467 -20.08 33.38 1.58
N ALA A 468 -19.77 32.23 1.01
CA ALA A 468 -18.62 31.41 1.35
C ALA A 468 -17.77 31.18 0.11
N GLU A 469 -16.46 31.42 0.22
CA GLU A 469 -15.50 31.34 -0.88
C GLU A 469 -14.98 29.90 -1.07
N HIS A 470 -14.93 29.41 -2.32
CA HIS A 470 -14.50 28.08 -2.72
C HIS A 470 -13.52 28.15 -3.90
N PRO A 471 -12.58 27.19 -4.03
CA PRO A 471 -11.70 27.12 -5.19
C PRO A 471 -12.49 26.70 -6.44
N LEU A 472 -12.12 27.27 -7.58
CA LEU A 472 -12.58 26.81 -8.89
C LEU A 472 -11.85 25.51 -9.27
N PRO A 473 -12.57 24.46 -9.71
CA PRO A 473 -11.95 23.25 -10.21
C PRO A 473 -11.09 23.51 -11.45
N ASP A 474 -10.04 22.73 -11.64
CA ASP A 474 -9.21 22.80 -12.85
C ASP A 474 -10.07 22.59 -14.10
N GLY A 475 -9.89 23.46 -15.09
CA GLY A 475 -10.69 23.55 -16.30
C GLY A 475 -11.82 24.58 -16.23
N ALA A 476 -12.21 25.05 -15.05
CA ALA A 476 -13.28 26.04 -14.92
C ALA A 476 -12.86 27.39 -15.52
N GLY A 477 -13.81 28.09 -16.15
CA GLY A 477 -13.54 29.37 -16.78
C GLY A 477 -13.29 30.46 -15.75
N CYS A 478 -12.16 31.17 -15.89
CA CYS A 478 -11.78 32.26 -14.98
C CYS A 478 -11.86 33.67 -15.60
N GLY A 479 -12.64 33.79 -16.70
CA GLY A 479 -12.88 35.03 -17.43
C GLY A 479 -11.99 35.19 -18.68
N TYR A 480 -12.44 35.99 -19.65
CA TYR A 480 -11.69 36.34 -20.88
C TYR A 480 -11.12 35.14 -21.67
N GLY A 481 -11.85 34.02 -21.71
CA GLY A 481 -11.41 32.78 -22.37
C GLY A 481 -10.29 32.03 -21.65
N LYS A 482 -9.95 32.44 -20.42
CA LYS A 482 -8.97 31.78 -19.55
C LYS A 482 -9.63 30.69 -18.72
N ARG A 483 -8.83 29.74 -18.25
CA ARG A 483 -9.24 28.65 -17.38
C ARG A 483 -8.33 28.56 -16.17
N CYS A 484 -8.82 27.91 -15.13
CA CYS A 484 -8.04 27.54 -13.96
C CYS A 484 -7.27 26.25 -14.21
N VAL A 485 -5.98 26.26 -13.95
CA VAL A 485 -5.14 25.05 -13.91
C VAL A 485 -4.20 25.20 -12.72
N ARG A 486 -4.22 24.25 -11.79
CA ARG A 486 -3.41 24.26 -10.56
C ARG A 486 -3.54 25.56 -9.78
N GLY A 487 -4.77 26.06 -9.64
CA GLY A 487 -5.08 27.29 -8.92
C GLY A 487 -4.62 28.59 -9.60
N THR A 488 -4.15 28.53 -10.85
CA THR A 488 -3.70 29.71 -11.61
C THR A 488 -4.65 29.98 -12.78
N CYS A 489 -5.11 31.23 -12.92
CA CYS A 489 -5.93 31.65 -14.05
C CYS A 489 -5.06 32.03 -15.25
N GLY A 490 -5.19 31.30 -16.36
CA GLY A 490 -4.36 31.49 -17.55
C GLY A 490 -5.02 31.05 -18.85
N TYR A 491 -4.38 31.31 -19.98
CA TYR A 491 -4.83 30.79 -21.27
C TYR A 491 -4.46 29.31 -21.35
N TYR A 492 -5.43 28.46 -21.02
CA TYR A 492 -5.31 27.01 -21.13
C TYR A 492 -6.45 26.47 -21.98
N ASP A 493 -6.18 25.41 -22.73
CA ASP A 493 -7.23 24.69 -23.43
C ASP A 493 -8.09 23.88 -22.45
N LYS A 494 -9.08 23.16 -22.98
CA LYS A 494 -9.97 22.31 -22.18
C LYS A 494 -9.27 21.09 -21.57
N TYR A 495 -7.99 20.88 -21.84
CA TYR A 495 -7.18 19.77 -21.37
C TYR A 495 -6.08 20.20 -20.39
N GLY A 496 -5.89 21.51 -20.22
CA GLY A 496 -4.91 22.09 -19.31
C GLY A 496 -3.60 22.52 -19.97
N GLU A 497 -3.51 22.44 -21.29
CA GLU A 497 -2.30 22.84 -22.04
C GLU A 497 -2.28 24.36 -22.26
N PRO A 498 -1.13 25.03 -22.08
CA PRO A 498 -1.00 26.46 -22.33
C PRO A 498 -1.35 26.83 -23.78
N MET A 499 -2.18 27.85 -23.95
CA MET A 499 -2.54 28.41 -25.25
C MET A 499 -1.96 29.81 -25.42
N THR A 500 -1.64 30.16 -26.65
CA THR A 500 -1.38 31.56 -27.01
C THR A 500 -2.66 32.41 -26.82
N PRO A 501 -2.57 33.61 -26.21
CA PRO A 501 -3.70 34.53 -26.13
C PRO A 501 -4.28 34.81 -27.52
N PRO A 502 -5.61 34.92 -27.67
CA PRO A 502 -6.22 35.38 -28.90
C PRO A 502 -5.63 36.73 -29.33
N GLN A 503 -5.36 36.91 -30.63
CA GLN A 503 -4.73 38.14 -31.17
C GLN A 503 -5.55 39.42 -30.90
N ASP A 504 -6.81 39.29 -30.51
CA ASP A 504 -7.72 40.39 -30.17
C ASP A 504 -7.75 40.75 -28.66
N ALA A 505 -6.94 40.12 -27.81
CA ALA A 505 -6.90 40.39 -26.37
C ALA A 505 -6.00 41.58 -25.97
N LYS A 506 -5.49 42.35 -26.94
CA LYS A 506 -4.84 43.66 -26.72
C LYS A 506 -5.80 44.79 -27.06
N ALA A 507 -6.75 45.06 -26.17
CA ALA A 507 -7.49 46.31 -26.12
C ALA A 507 -7.84 46.65 -24.67
#